data_AF-F4RKP9-F1
#
_entry.id   AF-F4RKP9-F1
#
_cell.length_a   1.000
_cell.length_b   1.000
_cell.length_c   1.000
_cell.angle_alpha   90.00
_cell.angle_beta   90.00
_cell.angle_gamma   90.00
#
_symmetry.space_group_name_H-M   'P 1'
#
loop_
_entity.id
_entity.type
_entity.pdbx_description
1 polymer ?
#
loop_
_entity_poly.entity_id
_entity_poly.type
_entity_poly.pdbx_seq_one_letter_code
_entity_poly.pdbx_strand_id
1 'polypeptide(L)' 'RFPDAILLTCVGSFYETYFDQAIELSQLLNIKQAKYKFAGHDYPFSGFPIASLGRHLKTLVQEHQRVVVIAEQI' A
#
# COMPACT_ATOMS: atom_id res chain seq x y z
N ARG A 1 -10.10 13.53 -5.82
CA ARG A 1 -8.96 13.44 -4.86
C ARG A 1 -9.50 12.79 -3.60
N PHE A 2 -8.92 11.66 -3.16
CA PHE A 2 -9.42 10.86 -2.03
C PHE A 2 -8.40 10.93 -0.88
N PRO A 3 -8.47 11.93 0.02
CA PRO A 3 -7.45 12.13 1.04
C PRO A 3 -7.37 10.97 2.06
N ASP A 4 -8.48 10.27 2.30
CA ASP A 4 -8.56 9.18 3.29
C ASP A 4 -8.35 7.78 2.70
N ALA A 5 -8.11 7.71 1.39
CA ALA A 5 -7.92 6.43 0.71
C ALA A 5 -6.47 5.95 0.78
N ILE A 6 -6.31 4.63 0.92
CA ILE A 6 -5.03 3.96 0.75
C ILE A 6 -4.76 3.83 -0.74
N LEU A 7 -3.67 4.43 -1.21
CA LEU A 7 -3.22 4.32 -2.60
C LEU A 7 -2.28 3.12 -2.78
N LEU A 8 -2.70 2.18 -3.61
CA LEU A 8 -1.89 1.07 -4.08
C LEU A 8 -1.40 1.36 -5.50
N THR A 9 -0.11 1.64 -5.64
CA THR A 9 0.55 1.82 -6.94
C THR A 9 1.04 0.46 -7.43
N CYS A 10 0.68 0.09 -8.66
CA CYS A 10 1.20 -1.13 -9.28
C CYS A 10 2.61 -0.87 -9.85
N VAL A 11 3.62 -1.52 -9.27
CA VAL A 11 5.02 -1.42 -9.70
C VAL A 11 5.56 -2.83 -9.94
N GLY A 12 5.74 -3.19 -11.21
CA GLY A 12 6.19 -4.53 -11.59
C GLY A 12 5.22 -5.62 -11.13
N SER A 13 5.65 -6.45 -10.17
CA SER A 13 4.85 -7.55 -9.61
C SER A 13 4.28 -7.27 -8.22
N PHE A 14 4.29 -6.01 -7.77
CA PHE A 14 3.84 -5.60 -6.44
C PHE A 14 2.83 -4.46 -6.49
N TYR A 15 1.94 -4.47 -5.49
CA TYR A 15 1.21 -3.26 -5.09
C TYR A 15 1.95 -2.58 -3.95
N GLU A 16 2.15 -1.28 -4.11
CA GLU A 16 3.06 -0.47 -3.32
C GLU A 16 2.36 0.77 -2.76
N THR A 17 2.63 1.09 -1.49
CA THR A 17 2.19 2.30 -0.81
C THR A 17 3.39 2.96 -0.14
N TYR A 18 3.38 4.30 -0.07
CA TYR A 18 4.50 5.11 0.39
C TYR A 18 4.07 6.11 1.46
N PHE A 19 5.06 6.71 2.14
CA PHE A 19 4.86 7.74 3.16
C PHE A 19 3.98 7.23 4.31
N ASP A 20 3.20 8.10 4.95
CA ASP A 20 2.44 7.75 6.16
C ASP A 20 1.44 6.60 5.91
N GLN A 21 0.89 6.50 4.71
CA GLN A 21 -0.01 5.41 4.33
C GLN A 21 0.69 4.04 4.34
N ALA A 22 2.00 4.00 4.11
CA ALA A 22 2.75 2.74 4.18
C ALA A 22 2.82 2.20 5.59
N ILE A 23 2.94 3.08 6.59
CA ILE A 23 2.95 2.70 8.01
C ILE A 23 1.60 2.10 8.37
N GLU A 24 0.52 2.78 8.00
CA GLU A 24 -0.85 2.29 8.20
C GLU A 24 -1.09 0.94 7.51
N LEU A 25 -0.73 0.82 6.22
CA LEU A 25 -0.87 -0.43 5.47
C LEU A 25 -0.14 -1.59 6.15
N SER A 26 1.10 -1.35 6.61
CA SER A 26 1.92 -2.37 7.26
C SER A 26 1.28 -2.92 8.54
N GLN A 27 0.61 -2.05 9.30
CA GLN A 27 -0.07 -2.42 10.53
C GLN A 27 -1.37 -3.17 10.24
N LEU A 28 -2.20 -2.65 9.32
CA LEU A 28 -3.49 -3.28 8.98
C LEU A 28 -3.31 -4.67 8.36
N LEU A 29 -2.30 -4.83 7.50
CA LEU A 29 -2.06 -6.10 6.80
C LEU A 29 -1.08 -7.02 7.54
N ASN A 30 -0.50 -6.55 8.65
CA ASN A 30 0.59 -7.22 9.36
C ASN A 30 1.73 -7.66 8.42
N ILE A 31 2.18 -6.73 7.58
CA ILE A 31 3.29 -6.93 6.64
C ILE A 31 4.49 -6.07 7.05
N LYS A 32 5.67 -6.43 6.56
CA LYS A 32 6.90 -5.71 6.89
C LYS A 32 6.91 -4.32 6.23
N GLN A 33 7.04 -3.28 7.05
CA GLN A 33 7.41 -1.94 6.58
C GLN A 33 8.90 -1.91 6.20
N ALA A 34 9.19 -1.34 5.04
CA ALA A 34 10.53 -1.11 4.52
C ALA A 34 10.78 0.40 4.28
N LYS A 35 11.98 0.73 3.81
CA LYS A 35 12.39 2.10 3.49
C LYS A 35 12.63 2.23 1.99
N TYR A 36 12.04 3.26 1.40
CA TYR A 36 12.27 3.66 0.02
C TYR A 36 13.17 4.90 -0.01
N LYS A 37 14.29 4.83 -0.73
CA LYS A 37 15.22 5.96 -0.87
C LYS A 37 14.80 6.84 -2.04
N PHE A 38 14.46 8.09 -1.76
CA PHE A 38 14.14 9.08 -2.79
C PHE A 38 14.82 10.41 -2.48
N ALA A 39 15.50 10.98 -3.47
CA ALA A 39 16.20 12.27 -3.35
C ALA A 39 17.13 12.38 -2.12
N GLY A 40 17.82 11.29 -1.75
CA GLY A 40 18.73 11.27 -0.59
C GLY A 40 18.05 11.06 0.77
N HIS A 41 16.73 10.95 0.82
CA HIS A 41 15.95 10.71 2.04
C HIS A 41 15.33 9.31 2.05
N ASP A 42 15.17 8.74 3.25
CA ASP A 42 14.44 7.49 3.46
C ASP A 42 12.97 7.79 3.75
N TYR A 43 12.07 7.17 3.01
CA TYR A 43 10.62 7.25 3.22
C TYR A 43 10.05 5.88 3.60
N PRO A 44 9.02 5.83 4.46
CA PRO A 44 8.26 4.62 4.69
C PRO A 44 7.68 4.03 3.40
N PHE A 45 7.75 2.72 3.29
CA PHE A 45 7.25 1.97 2.15
C PHE A 45 6.71 0.62 2.61
N SER A 46 5.63 0.16 2.00
CA SER A 46 5.04 -1.16 2.23
C SER A 46 4.36 -1.65 0.98
N GLY A 47 4.43 -2.95 0.74
CA GLY A 47 3.83 -3.56 -0.43
C GLY A 47 3.69 -5.06 -0.32
N PHE A 48 2.90 -5.63 -1.21
CA PHE A 48 2.64 -7.06 -1.28
C PHE A 48 2.52 -7.52 -2.74
N PRO A 49 2.78 -8.81 -3.02
CA PRO A 49 2.70 -9.33 -4.39
C PRO A 49 1.29 -9.20 -4.97
N ILE A 50 1.17 -8.92 -6.28
CA ILE A 50 -0.12 -8.78 -6.98
C ILE A 50 -1.07 -9.97 -6.75
N ALA A 51 -0.52 -11.18 -6.62
CA ALA A 51 -1.30 -12.40 -6.37
C ALA A 51 -2.03 -12.39 -5.02
N SER A 52 -1.58 -11.57 -4.07
CA SER A 52 -2.19 -11.44 -2.74
C SER A 52 -3.28 -10.36 -2.66
N LEU A 53 -3.56 -9.66 -3.77
CA LEU A 53 -4.51 -8.54 -3.80
C LEU A 53 -5.88 -8.90 -3.23
N GLY A 54 -6.48 -10.00 -3.67
CA GLY A 54 -7.82 -10.39 -3.21
C GLY A 54 -7.90 -10.59 -1.69
N ARG A 55 -6.87 -11.19 -1.09
CA ARG A 55 -6.78 -11.38 0.36
C ARG A 55 -6.65 -10.03 1.08
N HIS A 56 -5.77 -9.16 0.61
CA HIS A 56 -5.53 -7.87 1.26
C HIS A 56 -6.68 -6.89 1.09
N LEU A 57 -7.37 -6.90 -0.05
CA LEU A 57 -8.59 -6.11 -0.24
C LEU A 57 -9.70 -6.54 0.73
N LYS A 58 -9.82 -7.84 1.02
CA LYS A 58 -10.76 -8.32 2.04
C LYS A 58 -10.48 -7.67 3.39
N THR A 59 -9.23 -7.73 3.87
CA THR A 59 -8.84 -7.12 5.14
C THR A 59 -9.00 -5.60 5.13
N LEU A 60 -8.52 -4.90 4.10
CA LEU A 60 -8.59 -3.44 4.04
C LEU A 60 -10.03 -2.93 3.94
N VAL A 61 -10.83 -3.48 3.02
CA VAL A 61 -12.16 -2.95 2.70
C VAL A 61 -13.24 -3.53 3.60
N GLN A 62 -13.24 -4.85 3.85
CA GLN A 62 -14.32 -5.49 4.60
C GLN A 62 -14.08 -5.44 6.11
N GLU A 63 -12.85 -5.71 6.57
CA GLU A 63 -12.54 -5.80 8.00
C GLU A 63 -12.22 -4.40 8.58
N HIS A 64 -11.49 -3.57 7.84
CA HIS A 64 -11.07 -2.23 8.28
C HIS A 64 -11.80 -1.06 7.62
N GLN A 65 -12.77 -1.31 6.73
CA GLN A 65 -13.63 -0.28 6.12
C GLN A 65 -12.86 0.85 5.42
N ARG A 66 -11.67 0.53 4.88
CA ARG A 66 -10.82 1.48 4.17
C ARG A 66 -11.22 1.58 2.71
N VAL A 67 -11.19 2.81 2.20
CA VAL A 67 -11.24 3.07 0.77
C VAL A 67 -9.86 2.77 0.19
N VAL A 68 -9.79 1.92 -0.83
CA VAL A 68 -8.56 1.56 -1.52
C VAL A 68 -8.65 2.06 -2.96
N VAL A 69 -7.63 2.79 -3.39
CA VAL A 69 -7.48 3.25 -4.78
C VAL A 69 -6.31 2.51 -5.39
N ILE A 70 -6.52 1.89 -6.54
CA ILE A 70 -5.46 1.21 -7.29
C ILE A 70 -5.06 2.09 -8.46
N ALA A 71 -3.78 2.45 -8.54
CA ALA A 71 -3.20 3.14 -9.67
C ALA A 71 -2.35 2.15 -10.47
N GLU A 72 -2.75 1.91 -11.72
CA GLU A 72 -1.97 1.12 -12.66
C GLU A 72 -1.01 2.05 -13.43
N GLN A 73 0.22 1.59 -13.61
CA GLN A 73 1.17 2.24 -14.49
C GLN A 73 0.89 1.75 -15.93
N ILE A 74 0.38 2.64 -16.78
CA ILE A 74 0.17 2.40 -18.22
C ILE A 74 1.48 2.65 -18.97
#